data_AF-A0A6N8FQ35-F1
#
_entry.id   AF-A0A6N8FQ35-F1
#
_cell.length_a   1.000
_cell.length_b   1.000
_cell.length_c   1.000
_cell.angle_alpha   90.00
_cell.angle_beta   90.00
_cell.angle_gamma   90.00
#
_symmetry.space_group_name_H-M   'P 1'
#
loop_
_entity.id
_entity.type
_entity.pdbx_description
1 polymer ?
#
loop_
_entity_poly.entity_id
_entity_poly.type
_entity_poly.pdbx_seq_one_letter_code
_entity_poly.pdbx_strand_id
1 'polypeptide(L)'
;MQKNRRFGVRSLVPNGTRDLTPVILRRYPTGDVMDQSNILLGAWFSKFISLLVLLFFLGAYSAIMITYVYHLMDYFLPEAPITLFIVIAFIVGCYGAFFGIEVIGRMALIGVFSVLALNILLMLGSFSHFDIRELLPTFESGVTNTIWASRHHVSDWAMVTMTVAIILPYVKSRKEWGKSNAAGILFGGAFVVMWPILEVGVLSAEVTAQYIVSCMQMARSAQIRQFIHRYEMIMIAFFAISILTQIMLCFLCASTAASKLFGLKDYRPLVIPVGLLLSGFGFWVVFDHHRAMKLLETTWVDVTLPIALGIPILLLILGSFMKQKLK
;
A
#
# COMPACT_ATOMS: atom_id res chain seq x y z
N MET A 1 16.23 -33.67 -25.73
CA MET A 1 16.40 -34.76 -24.73
C MET A 1 17.36 -34.30 -23.65
N GLN A 2 16.89 -34.18 -22.40
CA GLN A 2 17.63 -34.24 -21.12
C GLN A 2 16.72 -33.59 -20.05
N LYS A 3 15.79 -34.34 -19.45
CA LYS A 3 15.90 -35.26 -18.29
C LYS A 3 15.67 -34.54 -16.96
N ASN A 4 14.44 -34.73 -16.48
CA ASN A 4 14.00 -34.78 -15.09
C ASN A 4 15.14 -34.89 -14.05
N ARG A 5 15.19 -33.95 -13.11
CA ARG A 5 15.66 -34.20 -11.74
C ARG A 5 14.70 -33.57 -10.74
N ARG A 6 13.79 -34.40 -10.24
CA ARG A 6 13.11 -34.18 -8.96
C ARG A 6 14.20 -34.14 -7.88
N PHE A 7 14.34 -33.04 -7.17
CA PHE A 7 15.14 -32.99 -5.95
C PHE A 7 14.21 -32.87 -4.75
N GLY A 8 14.25 -33.89 -3.91
CA GLY A 8 13.50 -33.99 -2.67
C GLY A 8 13.89 -32.87 -1.70
N VAL A 9 12.87 -32.17 -1.21
CA VAL A 9 13.02 -31.17 -0.15
C VAL A 9 13.02 -31.92 1.18
N ARG A 10 14.21 -32.22 1.68
CA ARG A 10 14.43 -32.70 3.05
C ARG A 10 14.17 -31.52 4.00
N SER A 11 13.18 -31.70 4.87
CA SER A 11 12.71 -30.75 5.87
C SER A 11 13.80 -30.42 6.89
N LEU A 12 14.24 -29.17 6.99
CA LEU A 12 14.97 -28.69 8.17
C LEU A 12 14.70 -27.21 8.46
N VAL A 13 14.65 -26.92 9.76
CA VAL A 13 14.81 -25.65 10.49
C VAL A 13 13.59 -24.71 10.70
N PRO A 14 13.60 -23.83 11.73
CA PRO A 14 12.95 -24.03 13.03
C PRO A 14 11.92 -22.93 13.37
N ASN A 15 11.21 -23.13 14.47
CA ASN A 15 10.19 -22.23 15.03
C ASN A 15 10.76 -20.88 15.47
N GLY A 16 10.00 -19.79 15.25
CA GLY A 16 10.20 -18.54 15.97
C GLY A 16 9.95 -17.25 15.18
N THR A 17 8.70 -17.00 14.81
CA THR A 17 8.01 -15.68 14.70
C THR A 17 6.77 -15.88 13.80
N ARG A 18 5.59 -15.78 14.42
CA ARG A 18 4.29 -16.04 13.78
C ARG A 18 3.80 -14.79 13.07
N ASP A 19 4.43 -14.48 11.94
CA ASP A 19 3.80 -13.64 10.93
C ASP A 19 2.94 -14.58 10.05
N LEU A 20 1.63 -14.36 9.99
CA LEU A 20 0.67 -15.28 9.34
C LEU A 20 0.85 -15.33 7.82
N THR A 21 1.37 -14.24 7.25
CA THR A 21 1.58 -14.05 5.81
C THR A 21 2.64 -15.00 5.23
N PRO A 22 3.86 -15.14 5.80
CA PRO A 22 4.85 -16.10 5.29
C PRO A 22 4.49 -17.57 5.53
N VAL A 23 3.59 -17.90 6.46
CA VAL A 23 3.17 -19.30 6.74
C VAL A 23 2.27 -19.87 5.65
N ILE A 24 1.40 -19.05 5.06
CA ILE A 24 0.53 -19.42 3.93
C ILE A 24 1.39 -19.74 2.71
N LEU A 25 2.28 -18.81 2.35
CA LEU A 25 3.14 -18.95 1.19
C LEU A 25 4.17 -20.08 1.39
N ARG A 26 4.69 -20.32 2.60
CA ARG A 26 5.60 -21.46 2.88
C ARG A 26 4.97 -22.82 2.61
N ARG A 27 3.65 -22.95 2.64
CA ARG A 27 2.92 -24.22 2.52
C ARG A 27 2.59 -24.63 1.08
N TYR A 28 2.51 -23.69 0.14
CA TYR A 28 2.27 -23.97 -1.29
C TYR A 28 3.28 -23.18 -2.16
N PRO A 29 4.31 -23.84 -2.71
CA PRO A 29 5.53 -23.16 -3.19
C PRO A 29 5.43 -22.48 -4.56
N THR A 30 4.26 -22.47 -5.23
CA THR A 30 4.15 -21.92 -6.59
C THR A 30 2.86 -21.12 -6.75
N GLY A 31 2.99 -19.83 -7.12
CA GLY A 31 1.88 -18.95 -7.47
C GLY A 31 1.44 -17.99 -6.36
N ASP A 32 0.67 -16.99 -6.76
CA ASP A 32 0.09 -15.97 -5.87
C ASP A 32 -1.11 -16.52 -5.06
N VAL A 33 -1.76 -15.65 -4.28
CA VAL A 33 -2.95 -15.98 -3.47
C VAL A 33 -4.08 -16.58 -4.32
N MET A 34 -4.25 -16.11 -5.56
CA MET A 34 -5.30 -16.57 -6.46
C MET A 34 -4.93 -17.93 -7.06
N ASP A 35 -3.67 -18.16 -7.39
CA ASP A 35 -3.17 -19.49 -7.81
C ASP A 35 -3.34 -20.53 -6.71
N GLN A 36 -3.02 -20.18 -5.46
CA GLN A 36 -3.21 -21.06 -4.31
C GLN A 36 -4.69 -21.39 -4.09
N SER A 37 -5.57 -20.39 -4.25
CA SER A 37 -7.02 -20.62 -4.16
C SER A 37 -7.52 -21.56 -5.27
N ASN A 38 -6.95 -21.50 -6.48
CA ASN A 38 -7.29 -22.42 -7.58
C ASN A 38 -6.88 -23.86 -7.25
N ILE A 39 -5.69 -24.06 -6.68
CA ILE A 39 -5.19 -25.38 -6.29
C ILE A 39 -6.08 -25.99 -5.19
N LEU A 40 -6.52 -25.18 -4.23
CA LEU A 40 -7.29 -25.64 -3.08
C LEU A 40 -8.77 -25.85 -3.38
N LEU A 41 -9.39 -24.95 -4.16
CA LEU A 41 -10.86 -24.84 -4.24
C LEU A 41 -11.38 -24.89 -5.68
N GLY A 42 -10.47 -24.98 -6.66
CA GLY A 42 -10.80 -25.03 -8.08
C GLY A 42 -11.00 -23.66 -8.73
N ALA A 43 -11.20 -23.69 -10.04
CA ALA A 43 -11.18 -22.50 -10.90
C ALA A 43 -12.31 -21.51 -10.60
N TRP A 44 -13.50 -21.99 -10.20
CA TRP A 44 -14.63 -21.11 -9.91
C TRP A 44 -14.37 -20.25 -8.68
N PHE A 45 -13.86 -20.85 -7.60
CA PHE A 45 -13.54 -20.11 -6.38
C PHE A 45 -12.35 -19.17 -6.58
N SER A 46 -11.35 -19.59 -7.35
CA SER A 46 -10.22 -18.72 -7.70
C SER A 46 -10.68 -17.46 -8.44
N LYS A 47 -11.59 -17.58 -9.41
CA LYS A 47 -12.19 -16.42 -10.09
C LYS A 47 -12.91 -15.49 -9.12
N PHE A 48 -13.65 -16.04 -8.15
CA PHE A 48 -14.30 -15.22 -7.13
C PHE A 48 -13.29 -14.44 -6.28
N ILE A 49 -12.21 -15.09 -5.81
CA ILE A 49 -11.14 -14.41 -5.07
C ILE A 49 -10.45 -13.36 -5.94
N SER A 50 -10.17 -13.65 -7.21
CA SER A 50 -9.61 -12.70 -8.16
C SER A 50 -10.50 -11.46 -8.36
N LEU A 51 -11.82 -11.64 -8.40
CA LEU A 51 -12.76 -10.53 -8.45
C LEU A 51 -12.69 -9.67 -7.19
N LEU A 52 -12.68 -10.28 -6.01
CA LEU A 52 -12.53 -9.56 -4.73
C LEU A 52 -11.22 -8.79 -4.65
N VAL A 53 -10.12 -9.38 -5.10
CA VAL A 53 -8.82 -8.72 -5.17
C VAL A 53 -8.84 -7.55 -6.16
N LEU A 54 -9.48 -7.71 -7.33
CA LEU A 54 -9.63 -6.60 -8.28
C LEU A 54 -10.43 -5.43 -7.68
N LEU A 55 -11.54 -5.71 -7.01
CA LEU A 55 -12.34 -4.70 -6.31
C LEU A 55 -11.59 -4.05 -5.15
N PHE A 56 -10.77 -4.82 -4.43
CA PHE A 56 -9.88 -4.30 -3.39
C PHE A 56 -8.91 -3.26 -3.96
N PHE A 57 -8.21 -3.59 -5.05
CA PHE A 57 -7.29 -2.63 -5.68
C PHE A 57 -8.00 -1.45 -6.35
N LEU A 58 -9.27 -1.60 -6.76
CA LEU A 58 -10.10 -0.48 -7.22
C LEU A 58 -10.34 0.55 -6.11
N GLY A 59 -10.68 0.08 -4.90
CA GLY A 59 -10.80 0.94 -3.71
C GLY A 59 -9.46 1.52 -3.27
N ALA A 60 -8.40 0.69 -3.24
CA ALA A 60 -7.06 1.11 -2.84
C ALA A 60 -6.52 2.21 -3.77
N TYR A 61 -6.70 2.04 -5.09
CA TYR A 61 -6.32 3.05 -6.07
C TYR A 61 -7.05 4.37 -5.84
N SER A 62 -8.33 4.33 -5.45
CA SER A 62 -9.10 5.53 -5.17
C SER A 62 -8.58 6.26 -3.94
N ALA A 63 -8.25 5.55 -2.86
CA ALA A 63 -7.60 6.14 -1.69
C ALA A 63 -6.27 6.80 -2.07
N ILE A 64 -5.44 6.12 -2.88
CA ILE A 64 -4.19 6.67 -3.41
C ILE A 64 -4.45 7.92 -4.25
N MET A 65 -5.47 7.92 -5.12
CA MET A 65 -5.82 9.06 -5.97
C MET A 65 -6.29 10.27 -5.18
N ILE A 66 -7.05 10.07 -4.10
CA ILE A 66 -7.48 11.16 -3.22
C ILE A 66 -6.27 11.87 -2.64
N THR A 67 -5.34 11.11 -2.04
CA THR A 67 -4.12 11.68 -1.48
C THR A 67 -3.26 12.30 -2.56
N TYR A 68 -3.08 11.65 -3.72
CA TYR A 68 -2.26 12.17 -4.81
C TYR A 68 -2.78 13.50 -5.37
N VAL A 69 -4.07 13.58 -5.70
CA VAL A 69 -4.65 14.76 -6.34
C VAL A 69 -4.76 15.93 -5.38
N TYR A 70 -5.32 15.74 -4.19
CA TYR A 70 -5.44 16.86 -3.24
C TYR A 70 -4.09 17.36 -2.77
N HIS A 71 -3.11 16.47 -2.60
CA HIS A 71 -1.76 16.90 -2.26
C HIS A 71 -1.12 17.77 -3.35
N LEU A 72 -1.29 17.42 -4.63
CA LEU A 72 -0.74 18.24 -5.71
C LEU A 72 -1.54 19.52 -5.94
N MET A 73 -2.87 19.50 -5.76
CA MET A 73 -3.69 20.71 -5.89
C MET A 73 -3.42 21.69 -4.75
N ASP A 74 -3.43 21.23 -3.50
CA ASP A 74 -3.35 22.12 -2.33
C ASP A 74 -1.95 22.74 -2.17
N TYR A 75 -0.91 22.05 -2.63
CA TYR A 75 0.48 22.43 -2.33
C TYR A 75 1.36 22.71 -3.55
N PHE A 76 0.97 22.31 -4.77
CA PHE A 76 1.82 22.47 -5.96
C PHE A 76 1.18 23.26 -7.10
N LEU A 77 0.07 22.76 -7.66
CA LEU A 77 -0.61 23.34 -8.81
C LEU A 77 -2.13 23.45 -8.53
N PRO A 78 -2.56 24.47 -7.76
CA PRO A 78 -3.97 24.63 -7.37
C PRO A 78 -4.92 24.88 -8.54
N GLU A 79 -4.41 25.54 -9.58
CA GLU A 79 -5.18 25.91 -10.78
C GLU A 79 -5.23 24.78 -11.82
N ALA A 80 -4.45 23.70 -11.64
CA ALA A 80 -4.43 22.60 -12.59
C ALA A 80 -5.70 21.76 -12.51
N PRO A 81 -6.27 21.31 -13.65
CA PRO A 81 -7.45 20.48 -13.65
C PRO A 81 -7.13 19.08 -13.09
N ILE A 82 -8.07 18.52 -12.31
CA ILE A 82 -7.98 17.15 -11.74
C ILE A 82 -7.58 16.12 -12.80
N THR A 83 -8.14 16.25 -14.01
CA THR A 83 -7.87 15.35 -15.14
C THR A 83 -6.39 15.26 -15.51
N LEU A 84 -5.62 16.34 -15.35
CA LEU A 84 -4.18 16.32 -15.61
C LEU A 84 -3.46 15.32 -14.71
N PHE A 85 -3.75 15.36 -13.41
CA PHE A 85 -3.15 14.44 -12.44
C PHE A 85 -3.58 13.00 -12.70
N ILE A 86 -4.86 12.76 -12.98
CA ILE A 86 -5.36 11.41 -13.31
C ILE A 86 -4.67 10.85 -14.55
N VAL A 87 -4.49 11.65 -15.61
CA VAL A 87 -3.82 11.22 -16.84
C VAL A 87 -2.34 10.89 -16.58
N ILE A 88 -1.63 11.71 -15.80
CA ILE A 88 -0.24 11.43 -15.41
C ILE A 88 -0.16 10.12 -14.63
N ALA A 89 -1.02 9.94 -13.63
CA ALA A 89 -1.10 8.71 -12.84
C ALA A 89 -1.40 7.49 -13.71
N PHE A 90 -2.30 7.61 -14.67
CA PHE A 90 -2.63 6.55 -15.62
C PHE A 90 -1.43 6.16 -16.49
N ILE A 91 -0.74 7.13 -17.09
CA ILE A 91 0.43 6.88 -17.96
C ILE A 91 1.54 6.19 -17.15
N VAL A 92 1.87 6.71 -15.97
CA VAL A 92 2.92 6.14 -15.11
C VAL A 92 2.52 4.75 -14.62
N GLY A 93 1.26 4.57 -14.20
CA GLY A 93 0.72 3.28 -13.78
C GLY A 93 0.81 2.23 -14.89
N CYS A 94 0.38 2.57 -16.11
CA CYS A 94 0.49 1.71 -17.27
C CYS A 94 1.94 1.36 -17.59
N TYR A 95 2.83 2.35 -17.60
CA TYR A 95 4.26 2.14 -17.86
C TYR A 95 4.87 1.17 -16.84
N GLY A 96 4.73 1.45 -15.55
CA GLY A 96 5.28 0.61 -14.49
C GLY A 96 4.75 -0.82 -14.52
N ALA A 97 3.43 -0.98 -14.66
CA ALA A 97 2.83 -2.31 -14.73
C ALA A 97 3.24 -3.07 -16.00
N PHE A 98 3.31 -2.41 -17.15
CA PHE A 98 3.67 -3.06 -18.42
C PHE A 98 5.12 -3.57 -18.46
N PHE A 99 6.07 -2.80 -17.91
CA PHE A 99 7.46 -3.22 -17.80
C PHE A 99 7.72 -4.13 -16.58
N GLY A 100 6.76 -4.23 -15.68
CA GLY A 100 6.72 -5.22 -14.60
C GLY A 100 7.51 -4.84 -13.35
N ILE A 101 7.61 -5.79 -12.44
CA ILE A 101 8.09 -5.57 -11.07
C ILE A 101 9.54 -5.07 -10.98
N GLU A 102 10.39 -5.33 -11.97
CA GLU A 102 11.79 -4.88 -11.94
C GLU A 102 11.90 -3.35 -12.07
N VAL A 103 11.09 -2.74 -12.93
CA VAL A 103 11.02 -1.27 -13.06
C VAL A 103 10.43 -0.66 -11.81
N ILE A 104 9.35 -1.24 -11.30
CA ILE A 104 8.71 -0.80 -10.06
C ILE A 104 9.66 -0.90 -8.87
N GLY A 105 10.44 -1.97 -8.76
CA GLY A 105 11.43 -2.14 -7.69
C GLY A 105 12.55 -1.09 -7.72
N ARG A 106 13.01 -0.69 -8.91
CA ARG A 106 13.98 0.42 -9.05
C ARG A 106 13.37 1.74 -8.64
N MET A 107 12.12 2.01 -9.05
CA MET A 107 11.40 3.20 -8.64
C MET A 107 11.11 3.22 -7.14
N ALA A 108 10.80 2.07 -6.54
CA ALA A 108 10.62 1.92 -5.10
C ALA A 108 11.90 2.25 -4.32
N LEU A 109 13.07 1.87 -4.83
CA LEU A 109 14.34 2.24 -4.21
C LEU A 109 14.54 3.77 -4.21
N ILE A 110 14.25 4.44 -5.34
CA ILE A 110 14.29 5.91 -5.41
C ILE A 110 13.26 6.51 -4.45
N GLY A 111 12.06 5.93 -4.37
CA GLY A 111 11.01 6.32 -3.42
C GLY A 111 11.48 6.22 -1.96
N VAL A 112 12.13 5.13 -1.56
CA VAL A 112 12.67 4.95 -0.20
C VAL A 112 13.67 6.05 0.14
N PHE A 113 14.62 6.35 -0.75
CA PHE A 113 15.57 7.45 -0.54
C PHE A 113 14.87 8.82 -0.51
N SER A 114 13.84 9.01 -1.33
CA SER A 114 13.04 10.24 -1.34
C SER A 114 12.30 10.44 -0.01
N VAL A 115 11.67 9.38 0.53
CA VAL A 115 11.00 9.39 1.84
C VAL A 115 12.02 9.64 2.95
N LEU A 116 13.18 8.99 2.92
CA LEU A 116 14.23 9.23 3.92
C LEU A 116 14.70 10.70 3.90
N ALA A 117 14.97 11.25 2.72
CA ALA A 117 15.37 12.64 2.56
C ALA A 117 14.28 13.61 3.05
N LEU A 118 13.01 13.32 2.72
CA LEU A 118 11.85 14.07 3.19
C LEU A 118 11.78 14.08 4.72
N ASN A 119 11.91 12.92 5.36
CA ASN A 119 11.88 12.81 6.83
C ASN A 119 13.03 13.57 7.50
N ILE A 120 14.25 13.46 6.96
CA ILE A 120 15.41 14.20 7.50
C ILE A 120 15.17 15.71 7.38
N LEU A 121 14.73 16.18 6.22
CA LEU A 121 14.46 17.61 6.00
C LEU A 121 13.38 18.13 6.95
N LEU A 122 12.33 17.34 7.14
CA LEU A 122 11.22 17.70 8.02
C LEU A 122 11.64 17.74 9.49
N MET A 123 12.43 16.77 9.95
CA MET A 123 13.00 16.77 11.30
C MET A 123 13.86 18.01 11.49
N LEU A 124 14.77 18.32 10.57
CA LEU A 124 15.63 19.51 10.68
C LEU A 124 14.82 20.82 10.71
N GLY A 125 13.72 20.90 9.98
CA GLY A 125 12.90 22.12 9.91
C GLY A 125 11.93 22.32 11.06
N SER A 126 11.41 21.23 11.62
CA SER A 126 10.26 21.26 12.53
C SER A 126 10.65 20.96 13.98
N PHE A 127 11.85 20.42 14.23
CA PHE A 127 12.25 19.98 15.57
C PHE A 127 12.29 21.12 16.60
N SER A 128 12.57 22.37 16.18
CA SER A 128 12.53 23.54 17.08
C SER A 128 11.13 23.87 17.60
N HIS A 129 10.09 23.40 16.91
CA HIS A 129 8.68 23.62 17.26
C HIS A 129 8.05 22.40 17.94
N PHE A 130 8.80 21.31 18.11
CA PHE A 130 8.30 20.11 18.74
C PHE A 130 8.16 20.32 20.26
N ASP A 131 6.95 20.19 20.77
CA ASP A 131 6.64 20.20 22.19
C ASP A 131 5.95 18.90 22.59
N ILE A 132 6.62 18.11 23.43
CA ILE A 132 6.11 16.83 23.91
C ILE A 132 4.79 16.97 24.71
N ARG A 133 4.54 18.17 25.26
CA ARG A 133 3.31 18.45 26.03
C ARG A 133 2.07 18.46 25.15
N GLU A 134 2.21 18.74 23.86
CA GLU A 134 1.11 18.69 22.89
C GLU A 134 0.62 17.25 22.62
N LEU A 135 1.39 16.23 23.03
CA LEU A 135 0.93 14.84 23.01
C LEU A 135 0.02 14.49 24.19
N LEU A 136 -0.11 15.39 25.17
CA LEU A 136 -0.93 15.20 26.35
C LEU A 136 -2.21 16.04 26.27
N PRO A 137 -3.34 15.54 26.82
CA PRO A 137 -3.51 14.22 27.43
C PRO A 137 -3.58 13.08 26.40
N THR A 138 -2.97 11.93 26.72
CA THR A 138 -3.15 10.71 25.91
C THR A 138 -4.44 10.00 26.28
N PHE A 139 -5.08 9.36 25.30
CA PHE A 139 -6.34 8.62 25.49
C PHE A 139 -7.51 9.45 26.04
N GLU A 140 -7.56 10.75 25.73
CA GLU A 140 -8.65 11.64 26.18
C GLU A 140 -10.04 11.12 25.75
N SER A 141 -10.14 10.61 24.53
CA SER A 141 -11.37 10.01 24.00
C SER A 141 -11.65 8.60 24.55
N GLY A 142 -10.77 8.05 25.39
CA GLY A 142 -10.83 6.70 25.93
C GLY A 142 -10.12 5.65 25.05
N VAL A 143 -9.74 4.53 25.67
CA VAL A 143 -9.00 3.44 25.03
C VAL A 143 -9.78 2.82 23.87
N THR A 144 -11.10 2.66 24.03
CA THR A 144 -11.98 2.07 23.01
C THR A 144 -12.00 2.91 21.73
N ASN A 145 -12.21 4.21 21.86
CA ASN A 145 -12.23 5.14 20.72
C ASN A 145 -10.84 5.25 20.06
N THR A 146 -9.77 5.19 20.86
CA THR A 146 -8.39 5.18 20.33
C THR A 146 -8.12 3.92 19.50
N ILE A 147 -8.49 2.74 19.99
CA ILE A 147 -8.37 1.49 19.23
C ILE A 147 -9.24 1.54 17.98
N TRP A 148 -10.45 2.08 18.09
CA TRP A 148 -11.34 2.25 16.95
C TRP A 148 -10.72 3.16 15.88
N ALA A 149 -10.12 4.30 16.24
CA ALA A 149 -9.44 5.18 15.30
C ALA A 149 -8.21 4.50 14.65
N SER A 150 -7.53 3.61 15.37
CA SER A 150 -6.33 2.90 14.88
C SER A 150 -6.59 2.06 13.62
N ARG A 151 -7.85 1.67 13.37
CA ARG A 151 -8.25 0.87 12.20
C ARG A 151 -7.89 1.51 10.85
N HIS A 152 -7.78 2.84 10.78
CA HIS A 152 -7.36 3.56 9.58
C HIS A 152 -5.96 3.14 9.16
N HIS A 153 -5.02 3.06 10.11
CA HIS A 153 -3.67 2.58 9.83
C HIS A 153 -3.65 1.07 9.52
N VAL A 154 -4.52 0.27 10.16
CA VAL A 154 -4.65 -1.17 9.83
C VAL A 154 -5.10 -1.35 8.38
N SER A 155 -5.97 -0.48 7.89
CA SER A 155 -6.41 -0.44 6.49
C SER A 155 -5.25 -0.16 5.52
N ASP A 156 -4.33 0.72 5.85
CA ASP A 156 -3.14 0.98 5.03
C ASP A 156 -2.20 -0.24 5.02
N TRP A 157 -2.03 -0.88 6.18
CA TRP A 157 -1.29 -2.14 6.30
C TRP A 157 -1.94 -3.29 5.50
N ALA A 158 -3.27 -3.32 5.42
CA ALA A 158 -4.01 -4.26 4.59
C ALA A 158 -3.65 -4.12 3.09
N MET A 159 -3.46 -2.89 2.60
CA MET A 159 -3.02 -2.66 1.22
C MET A 159 -1.59 -3.20 0.97
N VAL A 160 -0.67 -2.96 1.91
CA VAL A 160 0.71 -3.46 1.82
C VAL A 160 0.74 -4.99 1.83
N THR A 161 0.03 -5.61 2.77
CA THR A 161 0.00 -7.08 2.91
C THR A 161 -0.60 -7.75 1.67
N MET A 162 -1.70 -7.22 1.11
CA MET A 162 -2.30 -7.75 -0.12
C MET A 162 -1.36 -7.61 -1.32
N THR A 163 -0.69 -6.46 -1.46
CA THR A 163 0.31 -6.22 -2.50
C THR A 163 1.45 -7.24 -2.40
N VAL A 164 2.03 -7.39 -1.19
CA VAL A 164 3.09 -8.36 -0.90
C VAL A 164 2.67 -9.79 -1.27
N ALA A 165 1.44 -10.17 -0.96
CA ALA A 165 0.93 -11.51 -1.24
C ALA A 165 0.84 -11.82 -2.75
N ILE A 166 0.67 -10.79 -3.59
CA ILE A 166 0.65 -10.91 -5.05
C ILE A 166 2.06 -10.82 -5.65
N ILE A 167 2.93 -9.96 -5.12
CA ILE A 167 4.28 -9.78 -5.68
C ILE A 167 5.28 -10.85 -5.20
N LEU A 168 4.97 -11.60 -4.14
CA LEU A 168 5.92 -12.57 -3.59
C LEU A 168 6.40 -13.63 -4.60
N PRO A 169 5.55 -14.20 -5.49
CA PRO A 169 6.00 -15.16 -6.49
C PRO A 169 7.06 -14.62 -7.46
N TYR A 170 7.20 -13.31 -7.58
CA TYR A 170 8.21 -12.69 -8.43
C TYR A 170 9.60 -12.63 -7.75
N VAL A 171 9.69 -12.93 -6.45
CA VAL A 171 10.95 -12.87 -5.70
C VAL A 171 11.78 -14.14 -5.93
N LYS A 172 12.97 -13.96 -6.54
CA LYS A 172 13.89 -15.07 -6.87
C LYS A 172 14.43 -15.81 -5.64
N SER A 173 14.81 -15.08 -4.57
CA SER A 173 15.42 -15.67 -3.37
C SER A 173 14.47 -15.64 -2.18
N ARG A 174 13.94 -16.81 -1.83
CA ARG A 174 13.05 -16.97 -0.67
C ARG A 174 13.75 -16.77 0.67
N LYS A 175 15.06 -17.02 0.72
CA LYS A 175 15.88 -16.81 1.92
C LYS A 175 16.02 -15.32 2.23
N GLU A 176 16.24 -14.51 1.20
CA GLU A 176 16.33 -13.06 1.34
C GLU A 176 14.96 -12.41 1.56
N TRP A 177 13.88 -13.05 1.09
CA TRP A 177 12.54 -12.54 1.31
C TRP A 177 12.21 -12.34 2.80
N GLY A 178 12.43 -13.35 3.65
CA GLY A 178 12.06 -13.24 5.06
C GLY A 178 12.73 -12.06 5.77
N LYS A 179 14.01 -11.82 5.47
CA LYS A 179 14.76 -10.67 6.00
C LYS A 179 14.27 -9.35 5.42
N SER A 180 14.05 -9.31 4.10
CA SER A 180 13.59 -8.11 3.41
C SER A 180 12.17 -7.70 3.84
N ASN A 181 11.28 -8.67 4.07
CA ASN A 181 9.95 -8.46 4.62
C ASN A 181 10.03 -7.85 6.02
N ALA A 182 10.80 -8.48 6.91
CA ALA A 182 10.94 -8.01 8.28
C ALA A 182 11.53 -6.60 8.33
N ALA A 183 12.55 -6.31 7.51
CA ALA A 183 13.10 -4.96 7.39
C ALA A 183 12.06 -3.97 6.87
N GLY A 184 11.34 -4.31 5.80
CA GLY A 184 10.28 -3.45 5.23
C GLY A 184 9.17 -3.15 6.24
N ILE A 185 8.73 -4.15 7.00
CA ILE A 185 7.75 -3.99 8.09
C ILE A 185 8.28 -3.06 9.18
N LEU A 186 9.53 -3.27 9.61
CA LEU A 186 10.13 -2.48 10.68
C LEU A 186 10.33 -1.01 10.26
N PHE A 187 10.90 -0.76 9.09
CA PHE A 187 11.10 0.60 8.57
C PHE A 187 9.76 1.29 8.29
N GLY A 188 8.84 0.62 7.59
CA GLY A 188 7.52 1.17 7.29
C GLY A 188 6.72 1.46 8.57
N GLY A 189 6.72 0.53 9.53
CA GLY A 189 6.04 0.70 10.81
C GLY A 189 6.62 1.82 11.66
N ALA A 190 7.95 1.96 11.68
CA ALA A 190 8.60 3.09 12.35
C ALA A 190 8.13 4.43 11.78
N PHE A 191 8.04 4.56 10.44
CA PHE A 191 7.52 5.78 9.82
C PHE A 191 6.05 6.03 10.15
N VAL A 192 5.19 5.01 10.05
CA VAL A 192 3.75 5.14 10.34
C VAL A 192 3.50 5.61 11.79
N VAL A 193 4.32 5.18 12.75
CA VAL A 193 4.22 5.62 14.15
C VAL A 193 4.83 7.00 14.36
N MET A 194 5.94 7.30 13.70
CA MET A 194 6.66 8.55 13.86
C MET A 194 5.84 9.77 13.38
N TRP A 195 5.14 9.65 12.25
CA TRP A 195 4.45 10.78 11.62
C TRP A 195 3.37 11.43 12.51
N PRO A 196 2.40 10.70 13.06
CA PRO A 196 1.38 11.30 13.93
C PRO A 196 1.98 11.96 15.19
N ILE A 197 3.06 11.40 15.73
CA ILE A 197 3.76 11.97 16.91
C ILE A 197 4.38 13.31 16.54
N LEU A 198 5.05 13.40 15.39
CA LEU A 198 5.66 14.65 14.92
C LEU A 198 4.59 15.70 14.59
N GLU A 199 3.54 15.30 13.88
CA GLU A 199 2.45 16.20 13.49
C GLU A 199 1.77 16.81 14.72
N VAL A 200 1.35 16.00 15.69
CA VAL A 200 0.71 16.49 16.92
C VAL A 200 1.70 17.27 17.77
N GLY A 201 2.94 16.80 17.91
CA GLY A 201 3.96 17.47 18.70
C GLY A 201 4.37 18.85 18.16
N VAL A 202 4.18 19.11 16.86
CA VAL A 202 4.53 20.40 16.24
C VAL A 202 3.29 21.29 16.02
N LEU A 203 2.15 20.72 15.63
CA LEU A 203 0.95 21.48 15.27
C LEU A 203 -0.09 21.56 16.39
N SER A 204 -0.03 20.72 17.42
CA SER A 204 -1.12 20.35 18.34
C SER A 204 -2.16 19.39 17.71
N ALA A 205 -2.90 18.68 18.56
CA ALA A 205 -3.93 17.74 18.14
C ALA A 205 -5.11 18.43 17.43
N GLU A 206 -5.52 19.61 17.91
CA GLU A 206 -6.65 20.37 17.36
C GLU A 206 -6.37 20.83 15.92
N VAL A 207 -5.17 21.37 15.67
CA VAL A 207 -4.77 21.80 14.32
C VAL A 207 -4.57 20.59 13.41
N THR A 208 -3.93 19.52 13.90
CA THR A 208 -3.70 18.29 13.11
C THR A 208 -5.02 17.69 12.60
N ALA A 209 -6.09 17.76 13.39
CA ALA A 209 -7.40 17.24 13.01
C ALA A 209 -8.12 18.05 11.90
N GLN A 210 -7.66 19.27 11.61
CA GLN A 210 -8.28 20.15 10.60
C GLN A 210 -7.76 19.92 9.18
N TYR A 211 -6.68 19.15 9.01
CA TYR A 211 -6.04 18.96 7.72
C TYR A 211 -6.04 17.50 7.27
N ILE A 212 -6.33 17.28 5.99
CA ILE A 212 -6.25 15.95 5.36
C ILE A 212 -4.79 15.52 5.19
N VAL A 213 -3.89 16.49 4.98
CA VAL A 213 -2.46 16.29 4.75
C VAL A 213 -1.65 17.10 5.76
N SER A 214 -1.77 16.73 7.04
CA SER A 214 -1.17 17.46 8.17
C SER A 214 0.36 17.53 8.09
N CYS A 215 1.01 16.48 7.59
CA CYS A 215 2.46 16.47 7.32
C CYS A 215 2.94 17.64 6.47
N MET A 216 2.15 18.08 5.48
CA MET A 216 2.53 19.20 4.61
C MET A 216 2.29 20.56 5.26
N GLN A 217 1.32 20.67 6.16
CA GLN A 217 1.16 21.90 6.95
C GLN A 217 2.29 22.08 7.95
N MET A 218 2.70 20.99 8.59
CA MET A 218 3.92 20.97 9.41
C MET A 218 5.14 21.36 8.58
N ALA A 219 5.25 20.84 7.35
CA ALA A 219 6.27 21.22 6.40
C ALA A 219 6.16 22.66 5.85
N ARG A 220 5.11 23.43 6.14
CA ARG A 220 5.02 24.87 5.79
C ARG A 220 5.28 25.77 6.99
N SER A 221 4.98 25.27 8.19
CA SER A 221 5.23 25.97 9.45
C SER A 221 6.71 25.97 9.82
N ALA A 222 7.47 24.96 9.41
CA ALA A 222 8.91 24.88 9.67
C ALA A 222 9.69 26.07 9.08
N GLN A 223 10.57 26.66 9.90
CA GLN A 223 11.30 27.90 9.59
C GLN A 223 12.64 27.66 8.87
N ILE A 224 12.69 26.76 7.87
CA ILE A 224 13.86 26.62 6.98
C ILE A 224 14.01 27.83 6.02
N ARG A 225 13.02 28.75 6.04
CA ARG A 225 12.92 29.91 5.13
C ARG A 225 14.12 30.85 5.11
N GLN A 226 15.01 30.79 6.11
CA GLN A 226 16.23 31.60 6.13
C GLN A 226 17.26 31.16 5.06
N PHE A 227 17.18 29.93 4.54
CA PHE A 227 18.16 29.39 3.58
C PHE A 227 17.55 28.76 2.31
N ILE A 228 16.34 28.21 2.37
CA ILE A 228 15.65 27.61 1.20
C ILE A 228 14.25 28.19 1.07
N HIS A 229 14.06 29.05 0.07
CA HIS A 229 12.74 29.54 -0.31
C HIS A 229 11.93 28.41 -0.96
N ARG A 230 10.71 28.13 -0.46
CA ARG A 230 9.77 27.11 -0.95
C ARG A 230 10.28 25.66 -0.86
N TYR A 231 10.93 25.29 0.25
CA TYR A 231 11.37 23.91 0.49
C TYR A 231 10.21 22.89 0.48
N GLU A 232 8.97 23.33 0.72
CA GLU A 232 7.78 22.50 0.56
C GLU A 232 7.69 21.84 -0.83
N MET A 233 8.17 22.50 -1.90
CA MET A 233 8.13 21.94 -3.26
C MET A 233 9.02 20.72 -3.43
N ILE A 234 10.17 20.69 -2.73
CA ILE A 234 11.08 19.54 -2.74
C ILE A 234 10.39 18.34 -2.06
N MET A 235 9.68 18.60 -0.97
CA MET A 235 8.95 17.57 -0.24
C MET A 235 7.80 17.00 -1.07
N ILE A 236 7.06 17.84 -1.80
CA ILE A 236 6.03 17.39 -2.73
C ILE A 236 6.62 16.51 -3.83
N ALA A 237 7.78 16.87 -4.39
CA ALA A 237 8.45 16.07 -5.40
C ALA A 237 8.85 14.68 -4.86
N PHE A 238 9.40 14.61 -3.65
CA PHE A 238 9.75 13.34 -2.99
C PHE A 238 8.52 12.48 -2.64
N PHE A 239 7.43 13.13 -2.20
CA PHE A 239 6.16 12.47 -1.99
C PHE A 239 5.60 11.89 -3.30
N ALA A 240 5.64 12.68 -4.39
CA ALA A 240 5.15 12.30 -5.70
C ALA A 240 5.81 11.02 -6.22
N ILE A 241 7.13 10.86 -6.06
CA ILE A 241 7.84 9.63 -6.49
C ILE A 241 7.30 8.38 -5.76
N SER A 242 7.04 8.51 -4.46
CA SER A 242 6.59 7.40 -3.62
C SER A 242 5.17 6.97 -3.97
N ILE A 243 4.27 7.94 -4.12
CA ILE A 243 2.87 7.66 -4.48
C ILE A 243 2.71 7.18 -5.93
N LEU A 244 3.53 7.68 -6.86
CA LEU A 244 3.61 7.14 -8.23
C LEU A 244 4.06 5.68 -8.23
N THR A 245 4.96 5.29 -7.32
CA THR A 245 5.34 3.88 -7.14
C THR A 245 4.19 3.02 -6.62
N GLN A 246 3.39 3.54 -5.68
CA GLN A 246 2.17 2.85 -5.23
C GLN A 246 1.14 2.70 -6.35
N ILE A 247 0.98 3.71 -7.21
CA ILE A 247 0.10 3.66 -8.39
C ILE A 247 0.54 2.53 -9.34
N MET A 248 1.84 2.43 -9.63
CA MET A 248 2.39 1.35 -10.47
C MET A 248 2.13 -0.03 -9.86
N LEU A 249 2.33 -0.18 -8.54
CA LEU A 249 2.04 -1.44 -7.83
C LEU A 249 0.56 -1.80 -7.88
N CYS A 250 -0.32 -0.82 -7.71
CA CYS A 250 -1.76 -1.01 -7.78
C CYS A 250 -2.20 -1.50 -9.16
N PHE A 251 -1.70 -0.88 -10.24
CA PHE A 251 -1.96 -1.30 -11.61
C PHE A 251 -1.46 -2.73 -11.87
N LEU A 252 -0.25 -3.07 -11.41
CA LEU A 252 0.30 -4.41 -11.53
C LEU A 252 -0.59 -5.45 -10.84
N CYS A 253 -0.96 -5.21 -9.58
CA CYS A 253 -1.75 -6.16 -8.79
C CYS A 253 -3.17 -6.31 -9.33
N ALA A 254 -3.85 -5.22 -9.68
CA ALA A 254 -5.17 -5.24 -10.28
C ALA A 254 -5.17 -5.96 -11.63
N SER A 255 -4.19 -5.69 -12.49
CA SER A 255 -4.05 -6.37 -13.79
C SER A 255 -3.78 -7.86 -13.61
N THR A 256 -2.97 -8.22 -12.61
CA THR A 256 -2.70 -9.62 -12.27
C THR A 256 -3.98 -10.30 -11.83
N ALA A 257 -4.76 -9.70 -10.94
CA ALA A 257 -6.05 -10.21 -10.50
C ALA A 257 -7.05 -10.37 -11.65
N ALA A 258 -7.16 -9.37 -12.52
CA ALA A 258 -8.01 -9.43 -13.70
C ALA A 258 -7.57 -10.55 -14.66
N SER A 259 -6.28 -10.80 -14.82
CA SER A 259 -5.79 -11.89 -15.69
C SER A 259 -6.25 -13.26 -15.17
N LYS A 260 -6.20 -13.48 -13.85
CA LYS A 260 -6.70 -14.70 -13.21
C LYS A 260 -8.23 -14.82 -13.31
N LEU A 261 -8.96 -13.71 -13.16
CA LEU A 261 -10.42 -13.66 -13.31
C LEU A 261 -10.87 -14.13 -14.71
N PHE A 262 -10.19 -13.64 -15.76
CA PHE A 262 -10.50 -13.99 -17.15
C PHE A 262 -9.77 -15.24 -17.65
N GLY A 263 -8.91 -15.86 -16.83
CA GLY A 263 -8.16 -17.06 -17.21
C GLY A 263 -7.05 -16.81 -18.25
N LEU A 264 -6.52 -15.59 -18.31
CA LEU A 264 -5.40 -15.22 -19.17
C LEU A 264 -4.08 -15.67 -18.56
N LYS A 265 -3.12 -16.06 -19.42
CA LYS A 265 -1.77 -16.45 -19.00
C LYS A 265 -0.87 -15.27 -18.65
N ASP A 266 -1.14 -14.11 -19.23
CA ASP A 266 -0.38 -12.87 -19.03
C ASP A 266 -1.33 -11.73 -18.66
N TYR A 267 -0.89 -10.87 -17.74
CA TYR A 267 -1.63 -9.70 -17.28
C TYR A 267 -1.39 -8.47 -18.16
N ARG A 268 -0.30 -8.42 -18.94
CA ARG A 268 0.09 -7.25 -19.74
C ARG A 268 -1.03 -6.73 -20.67
N PRO A 269 -1.81 -7.59 -21.37
CA PRO A 269 -2.90 -7.10 -22.22
C PRO A 269 -4.01 -6.37 -21.44
N LEU A 270 -4.15 -6.66 -20.14
CA LEU A 270 -5.17 -6.06 -19.27
C LEU A 270 -4.70 -4.77 -18.61
N VAL A 271 -3.42 -4.39 -18.72
CA VAL A 271 -2.89 -3.18 -18.06
C VAL A 271 -3.63 -1.92 -18.48
N ILE A 272 -3.93 -1.76 -19.78
CA ILE A 272 -4.69 -0.60 -20.27
C ILE A 272 -6.18 -0.68 -19.87
N PRO A 273 -6.92 -1.77 -20.14
CA PRO A 273 -8.32 -1.89 -19.71
C PRO A 273 -8.53 -1.70 -18.21
N VAL A 274 -7.69 -2.34 -17.39
CA VAL A 274 -7.75 -2.22 -15.93
C VAL A 274 -7.31 -0.84 -15.49
N GLY A 275 -6.27 -0.27 -16.09
CA GLY A 275 -5.84 1.09 -15.81
C GLY A 275 -6.93 2.12 -16.07
N LEU A 276 -7.69 1.99 -17.16
CA LEU A 276 -8.83 2.87 -17.46
C LEU A 276 -9.95 2.71 -16.44
N LEU A 277 -10.23 1.49 -16.01
CA LEU A 277 -11.22 1.21 -14.96
C LEU A 277 -10.80 1.81 -13.61
N LEU A 278 -9.54 1.64 -13.21
CA LEU A 278 -8.97 2.23 -12.00
C LEU A 278 -9.01 3.77 -12.07
N SER A 279 -8.47 4.36 -13.13
CA SER A 279 -8.42 5.81 -13.32
C SER A 279 -9.79 6.45 -13.46
N GLY A 280 -10.74 5.79 -14.14
CA GLY A 280 -12.12 6.26 -14.25
C GLY A 280 -12.84 6.28 -12.90
N PHE A 281 -12.68 5.22 -12.10
CA PHE A 281 -13.25 5.19 -10.76
C PHE A 281 -12.55 6.17 -9.81
N GLY A 282 -11.23 6.26 -9.86
CA GLY A 282 -10.46 7.26 -9.11
C GLY A 282 -10.87 8.69 -9.44
N PHE A 283 -11.04 9.03 -10.72
CA PHE A 283 -11.58 10.32 -11.14
C PHE A 283 -12.98 10.55 -10.57
N TRP A 284 -13.88 9.56 -10.69
CA TRP A 284 -15.25 9.69 -10.18
C TRP A 284 -15.27 9.97 -8.67
N VAL A 285 -14.39 9.33 -7.89
CA VAL A 285 -14.26 9.57 -6.44
C VAL A 285 -13.67 10.94 -6.13
N VAL A 286 -12.56 11.32 -6.77
CA VAL A 286 -11.83 12.56 -6.47
C VAL A 286 -12.56 13.81 -6.95
N PHE A 287 -13.38 13.71 -8.00
CA PHE A 287 -14.11 14.84 -8.55
C PHE A 287 -15.07 15.50 -7.54
N ASP A 288 -15.45 14.78 -6.48
CA ASP A 288 -16.32 15.29 -5.44
C ASP A 288 -15.69 15.08 -4.07
N HIS A 289 -15.41 16.20 -3.42
CA HIS A 289 -14.76 16.23 -2.13
C HIS A 289 -15.50 15.45 -1.05
N HIS A 290 -16.84 15.53 -1.03
CA HIS A 290 -17.64 14.79 -0.05
C HIS A 290 -17.51 13.28 -0.26
N ARG A 291 -17.52 12.83 -1.53
CA ARG A 291 -17.30 11.41 -1.86
C ARG A 291 -15.91 10.94 -1.49
N ALA A 292 -14.88 11.74 -1.77
CA ALA A 292 -13.51 11.45 -1.40
C ALA A 292 -13.34 11.28 0.11
N MET A 293 -13.82 12.23 0.91
CA MET A 293 -13.69 12.18 2.37
C MET A 293 -14.47 11.00 2.96
N LYS A 294 -15.71 10.78 2.51
CA LYS A 294 -16.51 9.63 2.93
C LYS A 294 -15.80 8.30 2.63
N LEU A 295 -15.11 8.20 1.50
CA LEU A 295 -14.34 7.01 1.16
C LEU A 295 -13.19 6.80 2.16
N LEU A 296 -12.35 7.81 2.41
CA LEU A 296 -11.20 7.70 3.32
C LEU A 296 -11.60 7.45 4.78
N GLU A 297 -12.63 8.13 5.28
CA GLU A 297 -13.02 8.09 6.69
C GLU A 297 -13.83 6.86 7.08
N THR A 298 -14.57 6.26 6.15
CA THR A 298 -15.49 5.16 6.49
C THR A 298 -15.40 4.01 5.50
N THR A 299 -15.75 4.29 4.24
CA THR A 299 -16.05 3.23 3.27
C THR A 299 -14.83 2.36 2.97
N TRP A 300 -13.64 2.96 2.84
CA TRP A 300 -12.41 2.23 2.55
C TRP A 300 -12.04 1.28 3.68
N VAL A 301 -12.07 1.76 4.92
CA VAL A 301 -11.77 0.96 6.12
C VAL A 301 -12.72 -0.23 6.26
N ASP A 302 -14.01 0.00 6.06
CA ASP A 302 -15.03 -1.04 6.21
C ASP A 302 -14.93 -2.12 5.12
N VAL A 303 -14.42 -1.77 3.94
CA VAL A 303 -14.25 -2.70 2.81
C VAL A 303 -12.90 -3.42 2.84
N THR A 304 -11.83 -2.69 3.15
CA THR A 304 -10.45 -3.21 3.11
C THR A 304 -10.18 -4.27 4.17
N LEU A 305 -10.61 -4.04 5.42
CA LEU A 305 -10.30 -4.94 6.54
C LEU A 305 -10.90 -6.34 6.37
N PRO A 306 -12.20 -6.50 6.02
CA PRO A 306 -12.77 -7.83 5.79
C PRO A 306 -12.11 -8.57 4.64
N ILE A 307 -11.72 -7.88 3.57
CA ILE A 307 -11.10 -8.52 2.40
C ILE A 307 -9.65 -8.92 2.73
N ALA A 308 -8.87 -7.99 3.30
CA ALA A 308 -7.46 -8.20 3.57
C ALA A 308 -7.20 -9.21 4.68
N LEU A 309 -8.07 -9.30 5.69
CA LEU A 309 -7.98 -10.33 6.73
C LEU A 309 -8.72 -11.60 6.32
N GLY A 310 -9.89 -11.46 5.68
CA GLY A 310 -10.73 -12.58 5.29
C GLY A 310 -10.05 -13.52 4.30
N ILE A 311 -9.42 -13.00 3.24
CA ILE A 311 -8.78 -13.84 2.22
C ILE A 311 -7.65 -14.73 2.82
N PRO A 312 -6.66 -14.18 3.55
CA PRO A 312 -5.62 -15.01 4.19
C PRO A 312 -6.16 -15.99 5.22
N ILE A 313 -7.14 -15.58 6.06
CA ILE A 313 -7.72 -16.45 7.09
C ILE A 313 -8.48 -17.61 6.44
N LEU A 314 -9.28 -17.35 5.41
CA LEU A 314 -9.98 -18.38 4.64
C LEU A 314 -8.98 -19.40 4.06
N LEU A 315 -7.89 -18.93 3.46
CA LEU A 315 -6.86 -19.81 2.92
C LEU A 315 -6.13 -20.62 4.01
N LEU A 316 -5.89 -20.04 5.19
CA LEU A 316 -5.28 -20.77 6.32
C LEU A 316 -6.18 -21.88 6.86
N ILE A 317 -7.45 -21.56 7.07
CA ILE A 317 -8.45 -22.51 7.57
C ILE A 317 -8.55 -23.68 6.57
N LEU A 318 -8.78 -23.38 5.29
CA LEU A 318 -8.95 -24.39 4.24
C LEU A 318 -7.66 -25.20 4.01
N GLY A 319 -6.50 -24.54 4.03
CA GLY A 319 -5.21 -25.20 3.94
C GLY A 319 -4.91 -26.12 5.13
N SER A 320 -5.46 -25.84 6.31
CA SER A 320 -5.33 -26.71 7.49
C SER A 320 -6.21 -27.97 7.41
N PHE A 321 -7.43 -27.85 6.90
CA PHE A 321 -8.34 -28.99 6.68
C PHE A 321 -7.85 -29.92 5.58
N MET A 322 -7.31 -29.40 4.48
CA MET A 322 -6.80 -30.25 3.38
C MET A 322 -5.52 -30.99 3.72
N LYS A 323 -4.73 -30.52 4.70
CA LYS A 323 -3.57 -31.25 5.23
C LYS A 323 -3.95 -32.58 5.91
N GLN A 324 -5.21 -32.74 6.33
CA GLN A 324 -5.72 -34.03 6.82
C GLN A 324 -6.08 -35.00 5.69
N LYS A 325 -6.33 -34.50 4.46
CA LYS A 325 -6.67 -35.33 3.29
C LYS A 325 -5.49 -35.65 2.37
N LEU A 326 -4.36 -34.95 2.51
CA LEU A 326 -3.12 -35.15 1.74
C LEU A 326 -2.06 -35.99 2.50
N LYS A 327 -2.50 -36.81 3.46
CA LYS A 327 -1.64 -37.79 4.13
C LYS A 327 -1.73 -39.14 3.46
#